data_AF-A0A3N5SL86-F1
#
_entry.id   AF-A0A3N5SL86-F1
#
_cell.length_a   1.000
_cell.length_b   1.000
_cell.length_c   1.000
_cell.angle_alpha   90.00
_cell.angle_beta   90.00
_cell.angle_gamma   90.00
#
_symmetry.space_group_name_H-M   'P 1'
#
loop_
_entity.id
_entity.type
_entity.pdbx_description
1 polymer ?
#
loop_
_entity_poly.entity_id
_entity_poly.type
_entity_poly.pdbx_seq_one_letter_code
_entity_poly.pdbx_strand_id
1 'polypeptide(L)'
;SAYAFTPHDAQGRFLDGGKTYCVTLPAPVPVAQFWSFVVYSGQHRSLLETDQQSAGVDSNSPDLKANPDGTYTVWFAPSAPAGKEGNWVQTMPGKSWSALLRLYAPLQPWFDKSWKPGDFELVNEGATT
;
A
#
# COMPACT_ATOMS: atom_id res chain seq x y z
N SER A 1 -17.05 -3.27 -6.18
CA SER A 1 -15.82 -2.86 -5.47
C SER A 1 -15.61 -1.37 -5.61
N ALA A 2 -14.87 -0.75 -4.68
CA ALA A 2 -14.41 0.63 -4.80
C ALA A 2 -12.88 0.68 -4.90
N TYR A 3 -12.37 1.80 -5.43
CA TYR A 3 -10.97 1.97 -5.80
C TYR A 3 -10.47 3.34 -5.36
N ALA A 4 -9.30 3.38 -4.74
CA ALA A 4 -8.53 4.59 -4.52
C ALA A 4 -7.23 4.48 -5.32
N PHE A 5 -6.83 5.54 -6.00
CA PHE A 5 -5.62 5.59 -6.81
C PHE A 5 -4.75 6.76 -6.34
N THR A 6 -3.45 6.54 -6.23
CA THR A 6 -2.50 7.65 -6.13
C THR A 6 -1.17 7.29 -6.80
N PRO A 7 -0.55 8.22 -7.55
CA PRO A 7 0.85 8.14 -7.95
C PRO A 7 1.75 9.01 -7.05
N HIS A 8 1.21 9.59 -5.97
CA HIS A 8 1.90 10.55 -5.11
C HIS A 8 1.97 10.13 -3.65
N ASP A 9 3.01 10.60 -2.98
CA ASP A 9 3.17 10.59 -1.52
C ASP A 9 2.40 11.73 -0.83
N ALA A 10 2.42 11.75 0.51
CA ALA A 10 1.75 12.72 1.37
C ALA A 10 2.24 14.17 1.16
N GLN A 11 3.41 14.35 0.54
CA GLN A 11 3.96 15.65 0.17
C GLN A 11 3.69 16.01 -1.30
N GLY A 12 2.89 15.22 -2.00
CA GLY A 12 2.51 15.44 -3.40
C GLY A 12 3.59 15.08 -4.42
N ARG A 13 4.67 14.39 -4.01
CA ARG A 13 5.76 13.98 -4.91
C ARG A 13 5.40 12.64 -5.54
N PHE A 14 5.81 12.43 -6.79
CA PHE A 14 5.62 11.14 -7.45
C PHE A 14 6.33 10.01 -6.68
N LEU A 15 5.67 8.86 -6.59
CA LEU A 15 6.20 7.67 -5.96
C LEU A 15 7.38 7.11 -6.76
N ASP A 16 8.54 7.08 -6.11
CA ASP A 16 9.82 6.63 -6.66
C ASP A 16 10.08 5.17 -6.27
N GLY A 17 10.26 4.28 -7.25
CA GLY A 17 10.43 2.87 -6.96
C GLY A 17 11.72 2.53 -6.22
N GLY A 18 12.69 3.44 -6.17
CA GLY A 18 13.95 3.29 -5.42
C GLY A 18 13.86 3.71 -3.95
N LYS A 19 12.74 4.25 -3.50
CA LYS A 19 12.54 4.71 -2.11
C LYS A 19 11.60 3.79 -1.34
N THR A 20 11.66 3.90 -0.02
CA THR A 20 10.76 3.19 0.90
C THR A 20 9.60 4.10 1.27
N TYR A 21 8.38 3.62 1.03
CA TYR A 21 7.15 4.26 1.48
C TYR A 21 6.35 3.31 2.36
N CYS A 22 5.48 3.86 3.19
CA CYS A 22 4.45 3.09 3.87
C CYS A 22 3.09 3.79 3.79
N VAL A 23 2.03 3.01 3.91
CA VAL A 23 0.65 3.51 4.04
C VAL A 23 -0.03 2.74 5.17
N THR A 24 -0.76 3.45 6.02
CA THR A 24 -1.54 2.82 7.10
C THR A 24 -3.03 2.94 6.82
N LEU A 25 -3.72 1.80 6.86
CA LEU A 25 -5.18 1.70 6.80
C LEU A 25 -5.75 1.74 8.21
N PRO A 26 -6.57 2.75 8.57
CA PRO A 26 -7.20 2.80 9.88
C PRO A 26 -8.13 1.62 10.14
N ALA A 27 -8.25 1.21 11.39
CA ALA A 27 -9.13 0.13 11.81
C ALA A 27 -10.52 0.64 12.24
N PRO A 28 -11.59 -0.12 11.99
CA PRO A 28 -11.65 -1.25 11.06
C PRO A 28 -11.63 -0.76 9.60
N VAL A 29 -10.99 -1.51 8.71
CA VAL A 29 -11.11 -1.24 7.26
C VAL A 29 -12.56 -1.56 6.84
N PRO A 30 -13.31 -0.61 6.23
CA PRO A 30 -14.75 -0.75 6.02
C PRO A 30 -15.05 -1.64 4.81
N VAL A 31 -14.83 -2.94 4.93
CA VAL A 31 -15.10 -3.95 3.89
C VAL A 31 -15.86 -5.13 4.48
N ALA A 32 -16.80 -5.69 3.73
CA ALA A 32 -17.50 -6.92 4.10
C ALA A 32 -16.78 -8.20 3.62
N GLN A 33 -15.79 -8.07 2.74
CA GLN A 33 -14.98 -9.19 2.24
C GLN A 33 -13.50 -8.98 2.57
N PHE A 34 -12.77 -8.26 1.72
CA PHE A 34 -11.33 -8.05 1.88
C PHE A 34 -10.89 -6.75 1.19
N TRP A 35 -9.62 -6.39 1.34
CA TRP A 35 -9.00 -5.28 0.62
C TRP A 35 -7.67 -5.72 0.01
N SER A 36 -7.18 -4.99 -0.99
CA SER A 36 -5.86 -5.22 -1.57
C SER A 36 -5.17 -3.94 -2.00
N PHE A 37 -3.83 -3.97 -1.98
CA PHE A 37 -2.98 -3.02 -2.67
C PHE A 37 -2.31 -3.69 -3.86
N VAL A 38 -2.29 -3.01 -5.00
CA VAL A 38 -1.57 -3.45 -6.20
C VAL A 38 -0.80 -2.27 -6.77
N VAL A 39 0.46 -2.51 -7.17
CA VAL A 39 1.33 -1.50 -7.78
C VAL A 39 1.38 -1.62 -9.29
N TYR A 40 1.35 -0.48 -9.96
CA TYR A 40 1.33 -0.36 -11.41
C TYR A 40 2.48 0.52 -11.88
N SER A 41 3.11 0.14 -12.97
CA SER A 41 4.17 0.90 -13.62
C SER A 41 3.68 2.27 -14.06
N GLY A 42 4.42 3.32 -13.73
CA GLY A 42 4.12 4.69 -14.17
C GLY A 42 4.27 4.89 -15.68
N GLN A 43 4.98 4.00 -16.38
CA GLN A 43 5.22 4.12 -17.82
C GLN A 43 4.12 3.48 -18.67
N HIS A 44 3.76 2.22 -18.38
CA HIS A 44 2.84 1.44 -19.22
C HIS A 44 1.52 1.09 -18.51
N ARG A 45 1.35 1.45 -17.24
CA ARG A 45 0.13 1.26 -16.44
C ARG A 45 -0.32 -0.20 -16.28
N SER A 46 0.53 -1.16 -16.62
CA SER A 46 0.37 -2.57 -16.24
C SER A 46 0.93 -2.79 -14.83
N LEU A 47 0.76 -3.99 -14.28
CA LEU A 47 1.42 -4.38 -13.03
C LEU A 47 2.90 -4.03 -13.10
N LEU A 48 3.43 -3.47 -12.01
CA LEU A 48 4.87 -3.20 -11.93
C LEU A 48 5.61 -4.53 -12.00
N GLU A 49 6.59 -4.63 -12.87
CA GLU A 49 7.40 -5.83 -13.01
C GLU A 49 8.41 -5.87 -11.86
N THR A 50 8.31 -6.89 -11.01
CA THR A 50 9.11 -7.12 -9.80
C THR A 50 9.53 -8.58 -9.72
N ASP A 51 10.40 -8.93 -8.77
CA ASP A 51 10.77 -10.33 -8.50
C ASP A 51 9.75 -11.04 -7.60
N GLN A 52 8.92 -10.29 -6.85
CA GLN A 52 7.75 -10.85 -6.17
C GLN A 52 6.76 -11.47 -7.16
N GLN A 53 6.23 -12.65 -6.81
CA GLN A 53 5.23 -13.36 -7.61
C GLN A 53 3.96 -12.53 -7.81
N SER A 54 3.55 -11.76 -6.80
CA SER A 54 2.43 -10.83 -6.86
C SER A 54 2.94 -9.38 -6.86
N ALA A 55 2.31 -8.52 -7.66
CA ALA A 55 2.58 -7.08 -7.67
C ALA A 55 1.82 -6.35 -6.55
N GLY A 56 1.61 -6.97 -5.40
CA GLY A 56 0.70 -6.49 -4.37
C GLY A 56 0.43 -7.47 -3.24
N VAL A 57 -0.37 -7.01 -2.27
CA VAL A 57 -0.83 -7.77 -1.10
C VAL A 57 -2.34 -7.64 -0.94
N ASP A 58 -2.97 -8.62 -0.31
CA ASP A 58 -4.39 -8.57 0.07
C ASP A 58 -4.64 -9.13 1.46
N SER A 59 -5.77 -8.73 2.06
CA SER A 59 -6.08 -9.06 3.45
C SER A 59 -6.52 -10.50 3.70
N ASN A 60 -6.61 -11.35 2.68
CA ASN A 60 -6.78 -12.80 2.88
C ASN A 60 -5.44 -13.52 3.02
N SER A 61 -4.32 -12.86 2.73
CA SER A 61 -3.00 -13.47 2.90
C SER A 61 -2.75 -13.82 4.38
N PRO A 62 -2.37 -15.06 4.70
CA PRO A 62 -2.06 -15.46 6.08
C PRO A 62 -0.80 -14.80 6.63
N ASP A 63 0.07 -14.31 5.73
CA ASP A 63 1.32 -13.66 6.08
C ASP A 63 1.13 -12.18 6.43
N LEU A 64 0.05 -11.56 5.95
CA LEU A 64 -0.27 -10.17 6.27
C LEU A 64 -0.66 -10.04 7.75
N LYS A 65 0.05 -9.19 8.48
CA LYS A 65 -0.18 -8.96 9.91
C LYS A 65 -0.81 -7.59 10.16
N ALA A 66 -1.85 -7.57 10.99
CA ALA A 66 -2.35 -6.34 11.58
C ALA A 66 -1.37 -5.83 12.66
N ASN A 67 -1.34 -4.52 12.85
CA ASN A 67 -0.72 -3.90 14.00
C ASN A 67 -1.52 -4.24 15.30
N PRO A 68 -0.94 -4.02 16.50
CA PRO A 68 -1.63 -4.31 17.76
C PRO A 68 -2.95 -3.56 17.97
N ASP A 69 -3.11 -2.39 17.35
CA ASP A 69 -4.33 -1.57 17.37
C ASP A 69 -5.37 -1.97 16.30
N GLY A 70 -5.08 -3.04 15.54
CA GLY A 70 -5.93 -3.55 14.45
C GLY A 70 -5.76 -2.82 13.12
N THR A 71 -4.93 -1.78 13.04
CA THR A 71 -4.61 -1.11 11.77
C THR A 71 -3.73 -2.00 10.90
N TYR A 72 -3.61 -1.68 9.62
CA TYR A 72 -2.67 -2.36 8.72
C TYR A 72 -1.71 -1.36 8.12
N THR A 73 -0.41 -1.56 8.31
CA THR A 73 0.63 -0.82 7.60
C THR A 73 1.22 -1.67 6.49
N VAL A 74 1.20 -1.17 5.25
CA VAL A 74 1.81 -1.82 4.08
C VAL A 74 3.02 -1.01 3.64
N TRP A 75 4.10 -1.69 3.32
CA TRP A 75 5.39 -1.13 2.93
C TRP A 75 5.63 -1.32 1.44
N PHE A 76 6.25 -0.34 0.81
CA PHE A 76 6.56 -0.32 -0.62
C PHE A 76 8.02 0.06 -0.78
N ALA A 77 8.86 -0.88 -1.21
CA ALA A 77 10.31 -0.68 -1.23
C ALA A 77 11.01 -1.67 -2.17
N PRO A 78 12.25 -1.39 -2.63
CA PRO A 78 13.08 -2.34 -3.38
C PRO A 78 13.37 -3.66 -2.65
N SER A 79 13.37 -3.63 -1.32
CA SER A 79 13.64 -4.79 -0.47
C SER A 79 12.75 -4.73 0.76
N ALA A 80 12.38 -5.90 1.29
CA ALA A 80 11.53 -6.00 2.46
C ALA A 80 12.21 -5.31 3.67
N PRO A 81 11.53 -4.37 4.34
CA PRO A 81 11.97 -3.95 5.67
C PRO A 81 11.93 -5.14 6.62
N ALA A 82 12.92 -5.25 7.51
CA ALA A 82 13.06 -6.40 8.41
C ALA A 82 11.80 -6.62 9.26
N GLY A 83 11.26 -7.84 9.24
CA GLY A 83 10.07 -8.22 10.00
C GLY A 83 8.75 -7.71 9.40
N LYS A 84 8.78 -7.18 8.16
CA LYS A 84 7.61 -6.66 7.43
C LYS A 84 7.35 -7.41 6.12
N GLU A 85 7.96 -8.57 5.94
CA GLU A 85 7.95 -9.35 4.70
C GLU A 85 6.53 -9.69 4.23
N GLY A 86 5.62 -10.02 5.15
CA GLY A 86 4.20 -10.29 4.85
C GLY A 86 3.36 -9.05 4.55
N ASN A 87 3.86 -7.85 4.85
CA ASN A 87 3.19 -6.56 4.67
C ASN A 87 3.89 -5.69 3.61
N TRP A 88 4.70 -6.30 2.74
CA TRP A 88 5.56 -5.57 1.82
C TRP A 88 5.25 -5.89 0.37
N VAL A 89 5.25 -4.84 -0.46
CA VAL A 89 5.16 -4.90 -1.91
C VAL A 89 6.47 -4.37 -2.49
N GLN A 90 7.09 -5.17 -3.36
CA GLN A 90 8.34 -4.78 -4.00
C GLN A 90 8.10 -3.63 -4.98
N THR A 91 9.02 -2.66 -4.97
CA THR A 91 9.12 -1.61 -5.99
C THR A 91 10.50 -1.67 -6.65
N MET A 92 10.72 -0.94 -7.74
CA MET A 92 11.94 -1.07 -8.53
C MET A 92 12.69 0.26 -8.66
N PRO A 93 13.98 0.33 -8.26
CA PRO A 93 14.80 1.50 -8.51
C PRO A 93 14.79 1.93 -9.97
N GLY A 94 14.67 3.24 -10.22
CA GLY A 94 14.61 3.80 -11.57
C GLY A 94 13.24 3.67 -12.27
N LYS A 95 12.24 3.03 -11.64
CA LYS A 95 10.85 3.01 -12.14
C LYS A 95 9.96 3.89 -11.26
N SER A 96 9.11 4.70 -11.86
CA SER A 96 7.98 5.30 -11.16
C SER A 96 6.82 4.31 -11.06
N TRP A 97 5.96 4.49 -10.07
CA TRP A 97 4.82 3.61 -9.86
C TRP A 97 3.61 4.35 -9.31
N SER A 98 2.48 3.65 -9.29
CA SER A 98 1.24 4.11 -8.68
C SER A 98 0.56 2.95 -7.97
N ALA A 99 -0.24 3.28 -6.96
CA ALA A 99 -0.96 2.28 -6.18
C ALA A 99 -2.46 2.34 -6.44
N LEU A 100 -3.09 1.17 -6.47
CA LEU A 100 -4.53 1.04 -6.32
C LEU A 100 -4.85 0.31 -5.01
N LEU A 101 -5.54 1.00 -4.10
CA LEU A 101 -6.27 0.35 -3.01
C LEU A 101 -7.62 -0.09 -3.56
N ARG A 102 -7.94 -1.38 -3.44
CA ARG A 102 -9.24 -1.92 -3.80
C ARG A 102 -9.96 -2.42 -2.56
N LEU A 103 -11.20 -1.96 -2.38
CA LEU A 103 -12.10 -2.41 -1.32
C LEU A 103 -13.17 -3.32 -1.92
N TYR A 104 -13.25 -4.56 -1.44
CA TYR A 104 -14.23 -5.56 -1.88
C TYR A 104 -15.43 -5.54 -0.94
N ALA A 105 -16.61 -5.28 -1.51
CA ALA A 105 -17.83 -4.98 -0.75
C ALA A 105 -17.61 -3.88 0.32
N PRO A 106 -17.21 -2.65 -0.08
CA PRO A 106 -16.99 -1.56 0.86
C PRO A 106 -18.27 -1.20 1.60
N LEU A 107 -18.13 -0.86 2.89
CA LEU A 107 -19.21 -0.44 3.77
C LEU A 107 -19.38 1.09 3.77
N GLN A 108 -20.46 1.57 4.38
CA GLN A 108 -20.87 2.98 4.42
C GLN A 108 -19.74 3.98 4.78
N PRO A 109 -18.82 3.69 5.74
CA PRO A 109 -17.76 4.64 6.12
C PRO A 109 -16.83 5.06 4.98
N TRP A 110 -16.68 4.22 3.96
CA TRP A 110 -15.94 4.59 2.74
C TRP A 110 -16.68 5.66 1.92
N PHE A 111 -18.01 5.53 1.79
CA PHE A 111 -18.83 6.37 0.92
C PHE A 111 -19.12 7.74 1.55
N ASP A 112 -19.33 7.79 2.86
CA ASP A 112 -19.54 9.04 3.60
C ASP A 112 -18.24 9.74 4.01
N LYS A 113 -17.08 9.12 3.71
CA LYS A 113 -15.73 9.62 3.98
C LYS A 113 -15.39 9.78 5.47
N SER A 114 -16.15 9.16 6.36
CA SER A 114 -15.78 9.03 7.78
C SER A 114 -14.55 8.12 7.97
N TRP A 115 -14.27 7.25 7.00
CA TRP A 115 -13.04 6.49 6.89
C TRP A 115 -12.31 6.83 5.59
N LYS A 116 -10.99 6.97 5.65
CA LYS A 116 -10.09 7.10 4.50
C LYS A 116 -8.77 6.36 4.76
N PRO A 117 -8.10 5.81 3.73
CA PRO A 117 -6.74 5.34 3.90
C PRO A 117 -5.82 6.51 4.28
N GLY A 118 -4.73 6.23 4.97
CA GLY A 118 -3.64 7.18 5.10
C GLY A 118 -3.02 7.50 3.74
N ASP A 119 -2.24 8.58 3.69
CA ASP A 119 -1.41 8.89 2.54
C ASP A 119 -0.14 8.01 2.55
N PHE A 120 0.52 7.91 1.39
CA PHE A 120 1.83 7.25 1.32
C PHE A 120 2.87 8.15 1.97
N GLU A 121 3.49 7.70 3.04
CA GLU A 121 4.55 8.43 3.74
C GLU A 121 5.92 7.95 3.28
N LEU A 122 6.82 8.88 2.98
CA LEU A 122 8.22 8.55 2.70
C LEU A 122 8.91 8.17 4.02
N VAL A 123 9.54 7.00 4.04
CA VAL A 123 10.30 6.51 5.18
C VAL A 123 11.76 6.92 4.99
N ASN A 124 12.19 7.96 5.70
CA ASN A 124 13.59 8.36 5.69
C ASN A 124 14.37 7.41 6.60
N GLU A 125 15.38 6.71 6.07
CA GLU A 125 16.37 6.02 6.89
C GLU A 125 17.14 7.07 7.71
N GLY A 126 16.74 7.27 8.97
CA GLY A 126 17.38 8.23 9.88
C GLY A 126 16.47 8.87 10.94
N ALA A 127 15.16 8.69 10.89
CA ALA A 127 14.26 9.18 11.94
C ALA A 127 13.86 8.05 12.90
N THR A 128 14.83 7.64 13.74
CA THR A 128 14.52 7.00 15.02
C THR A 128 14.05 8.10 15.97
N THR A 129 12.76 8.08 16.32
CA THR A 129 12.25 8.69 17.56
C THR A 129 11.24 7.77 18.18
#